data_AF-A0A7W7MQE7-F1
#
_entry.id   AF-A0A7W7MQE7-F1
#
_cell.length_a   1.000
_cell.length_b   1.000
_cell.length_c   1.000
_cell.angle_alpha   90.00
_cell.angle_beta   90.00
_cell.angle_gamma   90.00
#
_symmetry.space_group_name_H-M   'P 1'
#
loop_
_entity.id
_entity.type
_entity.pdbx_description
1 polymer ?
#
loop_
_entity_poly.entity_id
_entity_poly.type
_entity_poly.pdbx_seq_one_letter_code
_entity_poly.pdbx_strand_id
1 'polypeptide(L)'
;MFIAWLAGPENIVRYPEDRPQFWDVTVPIPQGHATHRQPETPDQAEMFDESVNSYLRDAGVPERPGGYRWFQVLPPGITPATLDSSINQALAGSGTTSMHPRAIRDVVAEEVARLYRPPA
;
A
#
# COMPACT_ATOMS: atom_id res chain seq x y z
N MET A 1 1.73 -1.89 0.88
CA MET A 1 3.04 -2.19 1.52
C MET A 1 3.00 -2.17 3.03
N PHE A 2 2.28 -1.25 3.66
CA PHE A 2 2.05 -1.26 5.11
C PHE A 2 1.63 -2.64 5.67
N ILE A 3 0.59 -3.25 5.12
CA ILE A 3 0.10 -4.58 5.52
C ILE A 3 1.19 -5.65 5.33
N ALA A 4 1.93 -5.59 4.22
CA ALA A 4 3.00 -6.54 3.92
C ALA A 4 4.14 -6.47 4.94
N TRP A 5 4.54 -5.27 5.39
CA TRP A 5 5.51 -5.11 6.48
C TRP A 5 5.02 -5.66 7.80
N LEU A 6 3.73 -5.51 8.11
CA LEU A 6 3.12 -6.10 9.31
C LEU A 6 3.04 -7.63 9.23
N ALA A 7 3.00 -8.19 8.03
CA ALA A 7 3.08 -9.64 7.80
C ALA A 7 4.50 -10.20 7.97
N GLY A 8 5.51 -9.34 8.08
CA GLY A 8 6.93 -9.74 8.19
C GLY A 8 7.69 -9.64 6.86
N PRO A 9 9.00 -9.33 6.91
CA PRO A 9 9.84 -9.14 5.71
C PRO A 9 9.93 -10.38 4.81
N GLU A 10 9.75 -11.58 5.35
CA GLU A 10 9.70 -12.84 4.62
C GLU A 10 8.50 -12.95 3.67
N ASN A 11 7.45 -12.15 3.91
CA ASN A 11 6.25 -12.09 3.07
C ASN A 11 6.31 -10.95 2.04
N ILE A 12 7.50 -10.40 1.78
CA ILE A 12 7.70 -9.29 0.86
C ILE A 12 8.66 -9.72 -0.26
N VAL A 13 8.22 -9.53 -1.50
CA VAL A 13 9.03 -9.75 -2.70
C VAL A 13 9.11 -8.45 -3.47
N ARG A 14 10.30 -8.15 -4.00
CA ARG A 14 10.51 -7.00 -4.89
C ARG A 14 11.08 -7.45 -6.22
N TYR A 15 10.66 -6.79 -7.28
CA TYR A 15 11.15 -7.02 -8.64
C TYR A 15 11.55 -5.67 -9.25
N PRO A 16 12.73 -5.54 -9.90
CA PRO A 16 13.11 -4.30 -10.57
C PRO A 16 12.01 -3.83 -11.52
N GLU A 17 11.61 -2.55 -11.43
CA GLU A 17 10.62 -1.99 -12.36
C GLU A 17 11.34 -1.35 -13.53
N ASP A 18 11.18 -1.94 -14.71
CA ASP A 18 11.74 -1.48 -15.98
C ASP A 18 10.65 -0.96 -16.95
N ARG A 19 9.37 -1.11 -16.57
CA ARG A 19 8.27 -0.70 -17.44
C ARG A 19 8.02 0.80 -17.36
N PRO A 20 7.69 1.44 -18.50
CA PRO A 20 7.22 2.81 -18.49
C PRO A 20 5.88 2.90 -17.75
N GLN A 21 5.85 3.73 -16.70
CA GLN A 21 4.62 4.12 -16.02
C GLN A 21 4.00 5.32 -16.75
N PHE A 22 2.67 5.41 -16.67
CA PHE A 22 1.93 6.50 -17.30
C PHE A 22 0.88 7.04 -16.33
N TRP A 23 0.66 8.35 -16.39
CA TRP A 23 -0.30 9.06 -15.58
C TRP A 23 -1.34 9.73 -16.47
N ASP A 24 -2.59 9.70 -16.00
CA ASP A 24 -3.65 10.54 -16.55
C ASP A 24 -3.59 11.90 -15.86
N VAL A 25 -3.26 12.93 -16.62
CA VAL A 25 -3.09 14.29 -16.13
C VAL A 25 -4.26 15.15 -16.59
N THR A 26 -4.97 15.70 -15.62
CA THR A 26 -6.09 16.62 -15.85
C THR A 26 -5.60 18.05 -15.72
N VAL A 27 -5.70 18.82 -16.81
CA VAL A 27 -5.30 20.23 -16.86
C VAL A 27 -6.51 21.12 -17.10
N PRO A 28 -6.57 22.31 -16.48
CA PRO A 28 -7.59 23.30 -16.81
C PRO A 28 -7.36 23.85 -18.22
N ILE A 29 -8.44 24.02 -18.97
CA ILE A 29 -8.49 24.66 -20.28
C ILE A 29 -9.60 25.72 -20.26
N PRO A 30 -9.64 26.68 -21.20
CA PRO A 30 -10.67 27.73 -21.21
C PRO A 30 -12.13 27.23 -21.16
N GLN A 31 -12.40 26.01 -21.62
CA GLN A 31 -13.73 25.40 -21.69
C GLN A 31 -13.99 24.33 -20.61
N GLY A 32 -13.12 24.20 -19.60
CA GLY A 32 -13.25 23.20 -18.54
C GLY A 32 -11.93 22.51 -18.23
N HIS A 33 -11.90 21.18 -18.33
CA HIS A 33 -10.70 20.38 -18.09
C HIS A 33 -10.45 19.42 -19.25
N ALA A 34 -9.18 19.18 -19.56
CA ALA A 34 -8.76 18.14 -20.49
C ALA A 34 -7.94 17.10 -19.73
N THR A 35 -8.21 15.81 -19.97
CA THR A 35 -7.41 14.70 -19.46
C THR A 35 -6.57 14.14 -20.59
N HIS A 36 -5.27 13.95 -20.36
CA HIS A 36 -4.38 13.29 -21.31
C HIS A 36 -3.41 12.37 -20.58
N ARG A 37 -2.95 11.34 -21.29
CA ARG A 37 -2.01 10.36 -20.76
C ARG A 37 -0.58 10.77 -21.11
N GLN A 38 0.31 10.79 -20.13
CA GLN A 38 1.74 11.06 -20.33
C GLN A 38 2.61 10.03 -19.60
N PRO A 39 3.87 9.80 -20.04
CA PRO A 39 4.83 9.05 -19.26
C PRO A 39 5.06 9.71 -17.89
N GLU A 40 5.31 8.90 -16.87
CA GLU A 40 5.75 9.36 -15.56
C GLU A 40 7.11 10.06 -15.67
N THR A 41 7.24 11.21 -15.01
CA THR A 41 8.53 11.90 -14.88
C THR A 41 9.29 11.41 -13.63
N PRO A 42 10.63 11.54 -13.58
CA PRO A 42 11.39 11.21 -12.37
C PRO A 42 10.87 11.90 -11.11
N ASP A 43 10.54 13.19 -11.20
CA ASP A 43 10.00 13.96 -10.07
C ASP A 43 8.64 13.40 -9.59
N GLN A 44 7.77 12.96 -10.51
CA GLN A 44 6.49 12.33 -10.17
C GLN A 44 6.71 10.99 -9.45
N ALA A 45 7.66 10.18 -9.93
CA ALA A 45 8.02 8.92 -9.29
C ALA A 45 8.58 9.15 -7.87
N GLU A 46 9.48 10.10 -7.70
CA GLU A 46 10.06 10.46 -6.39
C GLU A 46 8.98 10.99 -5.43
N MET A 47 8.10 11.87 -5.89
CA MET A 47 6.97 12.37 -5.10
C MET A 47 6.04 11.23 -4.65
N PHE A 48 5.73 10.28 -5.53
CA PHE A 48 4.90 9.13 -5.19
C PHE A 48 5.60 8.19 -4.20
N ASP A 49 6.89 7.93 -4.40
CA ASP A 49 7.68 7.11 -3.48
C ASP A 49 7.78 7.76 -2.08
N GLU A 50 8.04 9.08 -1.99
CA GLU A 50 8.03 9.80 -0.71
C GLU A 50 6.63 9.85 -0.08
N SER A 51 5.57 10.02 -0.86
CA SER A 51 4.20 9.95 -0.34
C SER A 51 3.88 8.59 0.27
N VAL A 52 4.37 7.49 -0.30
CA VAL A 52 4.20 6.17 0.31
C VAL A 52 5.13 6.01 1.52
N ASN A 53 6.39 6.44 1.44
CA ASN A 53 7.36 6.28 2.51
C ASN A 53 7.01 7.10 3.76
N SER A 54 6.47 8.30 3.60
CA SER A 54 5.91 9.10 4.71
C SER A 54 4.79 8.34 5.44
N TYR A 55 3.86 7.72 4.73
CA TYR A 55 2.81 6.88 5.33
C TYR A 55 3.40 5.69 6.10
N LEU A 56 4.41 5.01 5.53
CA LEU A 56 5.10 3.89 6.19
C LEU A 56 5.85 4.34 7.45
N ARG A 57 6.53 5.49 7.39
CA ARG A 57 7.23 6.12 8.51
C ARG A 57 6.26 6.46 9.64
N ASP A 58 5.11 7.03 9.33
CA ASP A 58 4.07 7.34 10.32
C ASP A 58 3.49 6.07 10.98
N ALA A 59 3.41 4.98 10.22
CA ALA A 59 3.03 3.66 10.70
C ALA A 59 4.13 2.95 11.52
N GLY A 60 5.35 3.51 11.56
CA GLY A 60 6.50 2.91 12.24
C GLY A 60 6.96 1.60 11.59
N VAL A 61 6.78 1.45 10.27
CA VAL A 61 7.32 0.31 9.50
C VAL A 61 8.42 0.78 8.55
N PRO A 62 9.28 -0.12 8.05
CA PRO A 62 10.36 0.26 7.14
C PRO A 62 9.84 0.94 5.86
N GLU A 63 10.63 1.89 5.37
CA GLU A 63 10.41 2.52 4.06
C GLU A 63 10.67 1.54 2.92
N ARG A 64 10.08 1.80 1.75
CA ARG A 64 10.33 1.02 0.53
C ARG A 64 11.30 1.78 -0.38
N PRO A 65 12.46 1.19 -0.72
CA PRO A 65 13.28 1.72 -1.81
C PRO A 65 12.50 1.81 -3.13
N GLY A 66 12.70 2.92 -3.84
CA GLY A 66 12.19 3.13 -5.20
C GLY A 66 12.86 2.24 -6.25
N GLY A 67 12.31 2.25 -7.47
CA GLY A 67 12.83 1.46 -8.60
C GLY A 67 12.45 -0.03 -8.57
N TYR A 68 11.55 -0.42 -7.67
CA TYR A 68 11.04 -1.79 -7.59
C TYR A 68 9.52 -1.80 -7.55
N ARG A 69 8.94 -2.83 -8.17
CA ARG A 69 7.60 -3.28 -7.86
C ARG A 69 7.63 -4.17 -6.63
N TRP A 70 6.79 -3.84 -5.66
CA TRP A 70 6.71 -4.55 -4.40
C TRP A 70 5.45 -5.41 -4.34
N PHE A 71 5.60 -6.64 -3.88
CA PHE A 71 4.55 -7.64 -3.79
C PHE A 71 4.49 -8.19 -2.37
N GLN A 72 3.28 -8.53 -1.96
CA GLN A 72 3.01 -9.25 -0.72
C GLN A 72 2.74 -10.71 -1.05
N VAL A 73 3.46 -11.61 -0.40
CA VAL A 73 3.18 -13.05 -0.44
C VAL A 73 1.99 -13.30 0.48
N LEU A 74 0.94 -13.93 -0.05
CA LEU A 74 -0.26 -14.26 0.74
C LEU A 74 -0.22 -15.72 1.21
N PRO A 75 -0.80 -16.02 2.38
CA PRO A 75 -0.97 -17.39 2.84
C PRO A 75 -1.85 -18.20 1.87
N PRO A 76 -1.70 -19.54 1.82
CA PRO A 76 -2.58 -20.39 1.01
C PRO A 76 -4.06 -20.16 1.33
N GLY A 77 -4.89 -20.03 0.29
CA GLY A 77 -6.32 -19.80 0.44
C GLY A 77 -6.73 -18.35 0.76
N ILE A 78 -5.76 -17.45 0.99
CA ILE A 78 -6.02 -16.02 1.14
C ILE A 78 -5.83 -15.32 -0.21
N THR A 79 -6.83 -14.55 -0.59
CA THR A 79 -6.81 -13.65 -1.76
C THR A 79 -6.65 -12.19 -1.30
N PRO A 80 -6.25 -11.27 -2.19
CA PRO A 80 -6.24 -9.85 -1.88
C PRO A 80 -7.60 -9.35 -1.38
N ALA A 81 -8.69 -9.75 -2.04
CA ALA A 81 -10.04 -9.34 -1.67
C ALA A 81 -10.45 -9.84 -0.26
N THR A 82 -10.10 -11.08 0.09
CA THR A 82 -10.38 -11.61 1.44
C THR A 82 -9.52 -10.94 2.51
N LEU A 83 -8.24 -10.63 2.20
CA LEU A 83 -7.36 -9.90 3.10
C LEU A 83 -7.92 -8.49 3.39
N ASP A 84 -8.25 -7.74 2.33
CA ASP A 84 -8.79 -6.38 2.43
C ASP A 84 -10.12 -6.38 3.19
N SER A 85 -11.01 -7.32 2.88
CA SER A 85 -12.29 -7.44 3.58
C SER A 85 -12.12 -7.73 5.07
N SER A 86 -11.20 -8.62 5.44
CA SER A 86 -10.93 -8.99 6.83
C SER A 86 -10.35 -7.82 7.63
N ILE A 87 -9.39 -7.08 7.05
CA ILE A 87 -8.81 -5.88 7.68
C ILE A 87 -9.88 -4.80 7.85
N ASN A 88 -10.69 -4.54 6.82
CA ASN A 88 -11.76 -3.55 6.91
C ASN A 88 -12.80 -3.91 7.98
N GLN A 89 -13.15 -5.20 8.13
CA GLN A 89 -14.03 -5.66 9.20
C GLN A 89 -13.40 -5.47 10.59
N ALA A 90 -12.12 -5.80 10.75
CA ALA A 90 -11.40 -5.60 12.01
C ALA A 90 -11.35 -4.11 12.39
N LEU A 91 -11.06 -3.22 11.43
CA LEU A 91 -11.04 -1.77 11.65
C LEU A 91 -12.43 -1.24 12.02
N ALA A 92 -13.48 -1.64 11.31
CA ALA A 92 -14.85 -1.26 11.63
C ALA A 92 -15.27 -1.73 13.03
N GLY A 93 -14.84 -2.92 13.45
CA GLY A 93 -15.11 -3.49 14.78
C GLY A 93 -14.26 -2.89 15.91
N SER A 94 -13.13 -2.25 15.60
CA SER A 94 -12.20 -1.73 16.60
C SER A 94 -12.67 -0.46 17.34
N GLY A 95 -13.67 0.25 16.80
CA GLY A 95 -14.10 1.54 17.32
C GLY A 95 -13.11 2.69 17.06
N THR A 96 -12.09 2.46 16.23
CA THR A 96 -11.12 3.49 15.83
C THR A 96 -11.80 4.60 15.04
N THR A 97 -11.58 5.86 15.45
CA THR A 97 -12.14 7.06 14.79
C THR A 97 -11.17 7.73 13.82
N SER A 98 -9.90 7.31 13.79
CA SER A 98 -8.84 7.88 12.96
C SER A 98 -8.25 6.83 12.03
N MET A 99 -8.22 7.13 10.73
CA MET A 99 -7.57 6.28 9.72
C MET A 99 -6.08 6.58 9.55
N HIS A 100 -5.49 7.38 10.46
CA HIS A 100 -4.07 7.63 10.47
C HIS A 100 -3.30 6.31 10.68
N PRO A 101 -2.23 6.03 9.91
CA PRO A 101 -1.52 4.74 9.95
C PRO A 101 -1.12 4.30 11.35
N ARG A 102 -0.60 5.23 12.16
CA ARG A 102 -0.24 4.97 13.56
C ARG A 102 -1.43 4.50 14.42
N ALA A 103 -2.62 5.03 14.19
CA ALA A 103 -3.80 4.72 14.99
C ALA A 103 -4.38 3.34 14.65
N ILE A 104 -4.30 2.94 13.38
CA ILE A 104 -4.83 1.65 12.92
C ILE A 104 -3.81 0.50 13.02
N ARG A 105 -2.54 0.82 13.28
CA ARG A 105 -1.41 -0.11 13.21
C ARG A 105 -1.65 -1.41 13.96
N ASP A 106 -2.00 -1.32 15.24
CA ASP A 106 -2.05 -2.51 16.09
C ASP A 106 -3.23 -3.41 15.73
N VAL A 107 -4.37 -2.83 15.35
CA VAL A 107 -5.54 -3.57 14.83
C VAL A 107 -5.18 -4.32 13.55
N VAL A 108 -4.52 -3.66 12.60
CA VAL A 108 -4.09 -4.30 11.35
C VAL A 108 -3.04 -5.38 11.62
N ALA A 109 -2.09 -5.12 12.53
CA ALA A 109 -1.03 -6.07 12.86
C ALA A 109 -1.58 -7.35 13.50
N GLU A 110 -2.54 -7.24 14.42
CA GLU A 110 -3.21 -8.38 15.03
C GLU A 110 -3.96 -9.22 13.99
N GLU A 111 -4.70 -8.55 13.12
CA GLU A 111 -5.50 -9.20 12.09
C GLU A 111 -4.61 -9.90 11.03
N VAL A 112 -3.52 -9.25 10.62
CA VAL A 112 -2.52 -9.86 9.74
C VAL A 112 -1.88 -11.08 10.41
N ALA A 113 -1.46 -10.97 11.67
CA ALA A 113 -0.89 -12.11 12.40
C ALA A 113 -1.87 -13.30 12.51
N ARG A 114 -3.17 -13.01 12.64
CA ARG A 114 -4.23 -14.03 12.63
C ARG A 114 -4.35 -14.72 11.27
N LEU A 115 -4.34 -13.97 10.17
CA LEU A 115 -4.46 -14.50 8.81
C LEU A 115 -3.24 -15.29 8.34
N TYR A 116 -2.05 -14.93 8.82
CA TYR A 116 -0.78 -15.57 8.44
C TYR A 116 -0.40 -16.76 9.34
N ARG A 117 -1.17 -17.03 10.39
CA ARG A 117 -0.95 -18.21 11.22
C ARG A 117 -1.27 -19.47 10.42
N PRO A 118 -0.37 -20.48 10.40
CA PRO A 118 -0.67 -21.75 9.75
C PRO A 118 -1.87 -22.43 10.43
N PRO A 119 -2.69 -23.19 9.68
CA PRO A 119 -3.71 -24.03 10.28
C PRO A 119 -3.06 -25.04 11.25
N ALA A 120 -3.70 -25.24 12.39
CA ALA A 120 -3.30 -26.22 13.41
C ALA A 120 -3.47 -27.66 12.92
#